data_AF-A0A656JPK0-F1
#
_entry.id   AF-A0A656JPK0-F1
#
_cell.length_a   1.000
_cell.length_b   1.000
_cell.length_c   1.000
_cell.angle_alpha   90.00
_cell.angle_beta   90.00
_cell.angle_gamma   90.00
#
_symmetry.space_group_name_H-M   'P 1'
#
loop_
_entity.id
_entity.type
_entity.pdbx_description
1 polymer ?
#
loop_
_entity_poly.entity_id
_entity_poly.type
_entity_poly.pdbx_seq_one_letter_code
_entity_poly.pdbx_strand_id
1 'polypeptide(L)' 'RVASRLLLLSEGYGPLSHARRLITLDEVTSLQGLSHSALLEVLEDLHERKVVRLGIGQLEVFDVNKLRKIANFSKAGAVC' A
#
# COMPACT_ATOMS: atom_id res chain seq x y z
N ARG A 1 8.44 3.84 -0.72
CA ARG A 1 8.71 2.37 -0.56
C ARG A 1 7.47 1.56 -0.19
N VAL A 2 6.67 1.97 0.81
CA VAL A 2 5.41 1.29 1.21
C VAL A 2 4.40 1.20 0.05
N ALA A 3 4.05 2.33 -0.57
CA ALA A 3 3.11 2.37 -1.69
C ALA A 3 3.51 1.46 -2.86
N SER A 4 4.80 1.44 -3.22
CA SER A 4 5.32 0.56 -4.28
C SER A 4 5.18 -0.92 -3.95
N ARG A 5 5.27 -1.30 -2.66
CA ARG A 5 5.07 -2.70 -2.24
C ARG A 5 3.61 -3.09 -2.21
N LEU A 6 2.74 -2.21 -1.70
CA LEU A 6 1.30 -2.40 -1.78
C LEU A 6 0.85 -2.59 -3.24
N LEU A 7 1.43 -1.83 -4.17
CA LEU A 7 1.17 -2.00 -5.59
C LEU A 7 1.56 -3.40 -6.08
N LEU A 8 2.76 -3.91 -5.74
CA LEU A 8 3.18 -5.27 -6.11
C LEU A 8 2.26 -6.35 -5.54
N LEU A 9 1.84 -6.23 -4.27
CA LEU A 9 0.91 -7.17 -3.63
C LEU A 9 -0.50 -7.11 -4.24
N SER A 10 -0.86 -5.94 -4.81
CA SER A 10 -2.14 -5.73 -5.49
C SER A 10 -2.12 -6.21 -6.94
N GLU A 11 -0.99 -6.09 -7.65
CA GLU A 11 -0.84 -6.43 -9.07
C GLU A 11 -0.48 -7.91 -9.32
N GLY A 12 0.13 -8.60 -8.35
CA GLY A 12 0.67 -9.95 -8.54
C GLY A 12 -0.32 -11.12 -8.57
N TYR A 13 -1.61 -10.90 -8.30
CA TYR A 13 -2.62 -11.97 -8.19
C TYR A 13 -3.80 -11.78 -9.14
N GLY A 14 -3.57 -12.10 -10.42
CA GLY A 14 -4.61 -12.24 -11.43
C GLY A 14 -5.24 -10.91 -11.90
N PRO A 15 -6.11 -10.96 -12.93
CA PRO A 15 -6.76 -9.77 -13.45
C PRO A 15 -7.52 -9.08 -12.32
N LEU A 16 -7.25 -7.78 -12.15
CA LEU A 16 -7.94 -6.87 -11.23
C LEU A 16 -9.40 -6.74 -11.66
N SER A 17 -10.18 -7.79 -11.42
CA SER A 17 -11.62 -7.70 -11.34
C SER A 17 -11.92 -6.73 -10.20
N HIS A 18 -12.96 -5.90 -10.32
CA HIS A 18 -13.31 -4.79 -9.42
C HIS A 18 -13.46 -5.11 -7.91
N ALA A 19 -13.09 -6.32 -7.47
CA ALA A 19 -12.93 -6.73 -6.10
C ALA A 19 -11.80 -5.95 -5.40
N ARG A 20 -12.16 -5.29 -4.30
CA ARG A 20 -11.22 -4.65 -3.38
C ARG A 20 -10.22 -5.69 -2.89
N ARG A 21 -8.93 -5.35 -2.88
CA ARG A 21 -7.87 -6.26 -2.44
C ARG A 21 -7.64 -6.06 -0.95
N LEU A 22 -7.85 -7.11 -0.16
CA LEU A 22 -7.46 -7.18 1.25
C LEU A 22 -6.00 -7.63 1.35
N ILE A 23 -5.19 -6.91 2.12
CA ILE A 23 -3.78 -7.20 2.41
C ILE A 23 -3.60 -7.17 3.93
N THR A 24 -2.93 -8.17 4.50
CA THR A 24 -2.71 -8.23 5.96
C THR A 24 -1.55 -7.32 6.36
N LEU A 25 -1.64 -6.65 7.51
CA LEU A 25 -0.54 -5.78 7.99
C LEU A 25 0.75 -6.57 8.24
N ASP A 26 0.64 -7.84 8.64
CA ASP A 26 1.76 -8.76 8.82
C ASP A 26 2.56 -8.93 7.52
N GLU A 27 1.88 -9.17 6.40
CA GLU A 27 2.50 -9.31 5.08
C GLU A 27 3.26 -8.04 4.68
N VAL A 28 2.73 -6.87 5.00
CA VAL A 28 3.40 -5.59 4.69
C VAL A 28 4.62 -5.37 5.58
N THR A 29 4.52 -5.73 6.86
CA THR A 29 5.59 -5.53 7.85
C THR A 29 6.78 -6.46 7.60
N SER A 30 6.50 -7.74 7.34
CA SER A 30 7.53 -8.77 7.07
C SER A 30 8.42 -8.43 5.88
N LEU A 31 7.92 -7.66 4.92
CA LEU A 31 8.58 -7.39 3.64
C LEU A 31 9.32 -6.04 3.60
N GLN A 32 9.22 -5.21 4.64
CA GLN A 32 9.73 -3.84 4.63
C GLN A 32 10.84 -3.58 5.64
N GLY A 33 10.98 -4.41 6.69
CA GLY A 33 11.96 -4.16 7.77
C GLY A 33 11.72 -2.82 8.50
N LEU A 34 10.52 -2.25 8.38
CA LEU A 34 10.11 -1.00 9.04
C LEU A 34 9.56 -1.30 10.42
N SER A 35 9.69 -0.33 11.34
CA SER A 35 8.96 -0.38 12.60
C SER A 35 7.45 -0.27 12.34
N HIS A 36 6.65 -0.91 13.19
CA HIS A 36 5.19 -0.89 13.06
C HIS A 36 4.63 0.53 13.11
N SER A 37 5.22 1.41 13.94
CA SER A 37 4.83 2.82 14.06
C SER A 37 5.04 3.60 12.76
N ALA A 38 6.20 3.45 12.12
CA ALA A 38 6.49 4.14 10.86
C ALA A 38 5.64 3.60 9.70
N LEU A 39 5.28 2.31 9.74
CA LEU A 39 4.37 1.73 8.78
C LEU A 39 2.95 2.30 8.95
N LEU A 40 2.45 2.36 10.18
CA LEU A 40 1.12 2.91 10.48
C LEU A 40 0.98 4.37 10.05
N GLU A 41 1.97 5.22 10.32
CA GLU A 41 1.95 6.63 9.90
C GLU A 41 1.79 6.77 8.37
N VAL A 42 2.52 5.97 7.60
CA VAL A 42 2.40 5.98 6.13
C VAL A 42 1.06 5.42 5.67
N LEU A 43 0.54 4.40 6.36
CA LEU A 43 -0.76 3.81 6.05
C LEU A 43 -1.92 4.76 6.37
N GLU A 44 -1.83 5.54 7.44
CA GLU A 44 -2.79 6.58 7.81
C GLU A 44 -2.82 7.69 6.74
N ASP A 45 -1.66 8.19 6.29
CA ASP A 45 -1.58 9.17 5.18
C ASP A 45 -2.25 8.63 3.89
N LEU A 46 -2.02 7.35 3.56
CA LEU A 46 -2.69 6.71 2.41
C LEU A 46 -4.20 6.53 2.62
N HIS A 47 -4.63 6.35 3.87
CA HIS A 47 -6.04 6.25 4.24
C HIS A 47 -6.75 7.61 4.07
N GLU A 48 -6.16 8.68 4.59
CA GLU A 48 -6.67 10.05 4.45
C GLU A 48 -6.79 10.48 2.98
N ARG A 49 -5.84 10.08 2.15
CA ARG A 49 -5.86 10.31 0.69
C ARG A 49 -6.89 9.46 -0.06
N LYS A 50 -7.65 8.61 0.65
CA LYS A 50 -8.67 7.70 0.11
C LYS A 50 -8.11 6.73 -0.92
N VAL A 51 -6.90 6.23 -0.68
CA VAL A 51 -6.24 5.23 -1.53
C VAL A 51 -6.43 3.84 -0.95
N VAL A 52 -6.39 3.72 0.38
CA VAL A 52 -6.59 2.47 1.12
C VAL A 52 -7.62 2.63 2.25
N ARG A 53 -8.23 1.53 2.71
CA ARG A 53 -8.89 1.44 4.02
C ARG A 53 -7.95 0.80 4.99
N LEU A 54 -7.90 1.32 6.21
CA LEU A 54 -7.37 0.56 7.33
C LEU A 54 -8.52 -0.15 8.05
N GLY A 55 -8.33 -1.45 8.25
CA GLY A 55 -9.17 -2.31 9.07
C GLY A 55 -8.33 -2.96 10.18
N ILE A 56 -8.96 -3.79 11.01
CA ILE A 56 -8.28 -4.44 12.11
C ILE A 56 -7.35 -5.52 11.55
N GLY A 57 -6.04 -5.30 11.61
CA GLY A 57 -5.01 -6.25 11.14
C GLY A 57 -4.87 -6.35 9.62
N GLN A 58 -5.68 -5.62 8.86
CA GLN A 58 -5.76 -5.71 7.41
C GLN A 58 -6.00 -4.33 6.79
N LEU A 59 -5.67 -4.19 5.51
CA LEU A 59 -5.95 -3.00 4.72
C LEU A 59 -6.60 -3.38 3.40
N GLU A 60 -7.48 -2.52 2.91
CA GLU A 60 -8.13 -2.68 1.60
C GLU A 60 -7.60 -1.66 0.61
N VAL A 61 -7.20 -2.08 -0.58
CA VAL A 61 -6.85 -1.15 -1.66
C VAL A 61 -8.11 -0.79 -2.45
N PHE A 62 -8.47 0.50 -2.43
CA PHE A 62 -9.63 1.02 -3.15
C PHE A 62 -9.30 1.48 -4.56
N ASP A 63 -8.16 2.15 -4.71
CA ASP A 63 -7.79 2.82 -5.95
C ASP A 63 -6.34 2.47 -6.31
N VAL A 64 -6.21 1.38 -7.07
CA VAL A 64 -4.91 0.89 -7.55
C VAL A 64 -4.24 1.93 -8.46
N ASN A 65 -5.01 2.76 -9.18
CA ASN A 65 -4.45 3.78 -10.06
C ASN A 65 -3.82 4.94 -9.28
N LYS A 66 -4.49 5.43 -8.21
CA LYS A 66 -3.88 6.40 -7.30
C LYS A 66 -2.68 5.80 -6.58
N LEU A 67 -2.79 4.56 -6.11
CA LEU A 67 -1.68 3.86 -5.47
C LEU A 67 -0.46 3.79 -6.41
N ARG A 68 -0.67 3.49 -7.70
CA ARG A 68 0.38 3.48 -8.72
C ARG A 68 1.03 4.86 -8.89
N LYS A 69 0.25 5.94 -8.94
CA LYS A 69 0.79 7.31 -9.04
C LYS A 69 1.69 7.64 -7.84
N ILE A 70 1.24 7.33 -6.62
CA ILE A 70 2.00 7.57 -5.39
C ILE A 70 3.25 6.69 -5.34
N ALA A 71 3.13 5.42 -5.71
CA ALA A 71 4.25 4.48 -5.79
C ALA A 71 5.33 4.96 -6.76
N ASN A 72 4.94 5.53 -7.90
CA ASN A 72 5.85 6.10 -8.89
C ASN A 72 6.49 7.39 -8.39
N PHE A 73 5.73 8.27 -7.72
CA PHE A 73 6.24 9.51 -7.14
C PHE A 73 7.26 9.25 -6.02
N SER A 74 6.97 8.30 -5.12
CA SER A 74 7.88 7.89 -4.05
C SER A 74 9.17 7.24 -4.57
N LYS A 75 9.13 6.64 -5.76
CA LYS A 75 10.32 6.08 -6.43
C LYS A 75 11.20 7.19 -7.04
N ALA A 76 10.58 8.24 -7.57
CA ALA A 76 11.28 9.39 -8.15
C ALA A 76 11.99 10.25 -7.08
N GLY A 77 11.39 10.42 -5.89
CA GLY A 77 12.02 11.18 -4.79
C GLY A 77 13.13 10.44 -4.03
N ALA A 78 13.31 9.13 -4.25
CA ALA A 78 14.36 8.32 -3.62
C ALA A 78 15.61 8.16 -4.51
N VAL A 79 15.61 8.75 -5.70
CA VAL A 79 16.76 8.90 -6.61
C VAL A 79 17.12 10.38 -6.61
N CYS A 80 17.82 10.84 -5.58
CA CYS A 80 18.57 12.09 -5.51
C CYS A 80 19.61 11.92 -4.39
#